data_AF-A0A9E5UH60-F1
#
_entry.id   AF-A0A9E5UH60-F1
#
_cell.length_a   1.000
_cell.length_b   1.000
_cell.length_c   1.000
_cell.angle_alpha   90.00
_cell.angle_beta   90.00
_cell.angle_gamma   90.00
#
_symmetry.space_group_name_H-M   'P 1'
#
loop_
_entity.id
_entity.type
_entity.pdbx_description
1 polymer ?
#
loop_
_entity_poly.entity_id
_entity_poly.type
_entity_poly.pdbx_seq_one_letter_code
_entity_poly.pdbx_strand_id
1 'polypeptide(L)'
;MGIARTQIRSLLANYQYNNKVLFDSHRSITIVLIDPSHHEVFGYITMPFNQDYLRNSYLPKVLAQKFGSDEFPGMNVWLRDWTNNEIIASSNPDATYDREQIQFVQNFPDFFDYWNVEVAFTDESTIAASNASLIKNLVVMGAAMLLLLGALVFMFRSARKERALAERQANFLANVTHELKTPLSVMQAAGENLADGRVQDQQRLKSYGSHIFSEAVRLRNMIDKLLDVAKADAGDSLVNPQPTDIGEVVQSYLDKHEKFFQEKEVTLDISIDENLPAVNIDQN
;
A
#
# COMPACT_ATOMS: atom_id res chain seq x y z
N MET A 1 -0.75 5.41 -24.78
CA MET A 1 0.26 5.88 -23.79
C MET A 1 0.34 7.41 -23.60
N GLY A 2 0.11 8.26 -24.61
CA GLY A 2 0.29 9.72 -24.47
C GLY A 2 -0.76 10.46 -23.60
N ILE A 3 -1.99 9.95 -23.51
CA ILE A 3 -3.10 10.62 -22.81
C ILE A 3 -2.99 10.43 -21.29
N ALA A 4 -2.69 9.20 -20.84
CA ALA A 4 -2.49 8.90 -19.42
C ALA A 4 -1.33 9.70 -18.80
N ARG A 5 -0.17 9.82 -19.50
CA ARG A 5 0.96 10.62 -19.01
C ARG A 5 0.63 12.11 -18.86
N THR A 6 -0.18 12.65 -19.76
CA THR A 6 -0.54 14.08 -19.77
C THR A 6 -1.53 14.40 -18.66
N GLN A 7 -2.53 13.55 -18.41
CA GLN A 7 -3.47 13.73 -17.30
C GLN A 7 -2.82 13.56 -15.92
N ILE A 8 -1.83 12.68 -15.78
CA ILE A 8 -1.15 12.47 -14.48
C ILE A 8 -0.31 13.69 -14.10
N ARG A 9 0.42 14.31 -15.05
CA ARG A 9 1.27 15.48 -14.75
C ARG A 9 0.50 16.66 -14.16
N SER A 10 -0.75 16.89 -14.56
CA SER A 10 -1.56 17.98 -13.99
C SER A 10 -2.20 17.62 -12.65
N LEU A 11 -2.31 16.33 -12.32
CA LEU A 11 -2.94 15.84 -11.11
C LEU A 11 -1.94 15.57 -9.98
N LEU A 12 -0.68 15.28 -10.31
CA LEU A 12 0.38 14.97 -9.34
C LEU A 12 0.56 16.04 -8.28
N ALA A 13 0.46 17.33 -8.62
CA ALA A 13 0.73 18.44 -7.69
C ALA A 13 -0.12 18.44 -6.41
N ASN A 14 -1.29 17.77 -6.40
CA ASN A 14 -2.20 17.71 -5.26
C ASN A 14 -2.70 16.28 -4.94
N TYR A 15 -2.05 15.23 -5.47
CA TYR A 15 -2.54 13.85 -5.33
C TYR A 15 -1.89 13.15 -4.13
N GLN A 16 -2.67 12.90 -3.07
CA GLN A 16 -2.17 12.33 -1.81
C GLN A 16 -2.23 10.80 -1.73
N TYR A 17 -2.68 10.12 -2.77
CA TYR A 17 -2.88 8.67 -2.78
C TYR A 17 -1.77 7.96 -3.57
N ASN A 18 -1.33 6.82 -3.05
CA ASN A 18 -0.20 6.04 -3.55
C ASN A 18 -0.50 5.32 -4.88
N ASN A 19 -1.74 5.36 -5.33
CA ASN A 19 -2.14 4.82 -6.60
C ASN A 19 -3.28 5.63 -7.22
N LYS A 20 -3.32 5.63 -8.54
CA LYS A 20 -4.45 6.16 -9.31
C LYS A 20 -4.84 5.16 -10.37
N VAL A 21 -6.12 4.80 -10.40
CA VAL A 21 -6.66 4.01 -11.51
C VAL A 21 -7.02 4.97 -12.62
N LEU A 22 -6.41 4.78 -13.77
CA LEU A 22 -6.74 5.49 -14.99
C LEU A 22 -7.36 4.51 -15.98
N PHE A 23 -8.39 5.00 -16.63
CA PHE A 23 -9.12 4.29 -17.65
C PHE A 23 -8.73 4.90 -18.99
N ASP A 24 -8.07 4.11 -19.84
CA ASP A 24 -7.89 4.49 -21.24
C ASP A 24 -9.15 4.05 -21.99
N SER A 25 -9.71 4.93 -22.81
CA SER A 25 -11.13 4.93 -23.20
C SER A 25 -11.60 3.68 -23.94
N HIS A 26 -10.72 2.73 -24.29
CA HIS A 26 -11.07 1.57 -25.10
C HIS A 26 -10.38 0.23 -24.77
N ARG A 27 -9.27 0.16 -24.00
CA ARG A 27 -8.43 -1.07 -24.05
C ARG A 27 -7.69 -1.50 -22.81
N SER A 28 -7.58 -0.66 -21.78
CA SER A 28 -6.76 -1.02 -20.64
C SER A 28 -7.11 -0.26 -19.38
N ILE A 29 -7.11 -0.99 -18.28
CA ILE A 29 -7.06 -0.42 -16.95
C ILE A 29 -5.59 -0.19 -16.64
N THR A 30 -5.20 1.06 -16.42
CA THR A 30 -3.84 1.43 -16.03
C THR A 30 -3.85 1.85 -14.57
N ILE A 31 -3.24 1.04 -13.72
CA ILE A 31 -2.95 1.43 -12.33
C ILE A 31 -1.62 2.15 -12.34
N VAL A 32 -1.66 3.43 -12.03
CA VAL A 32 -0.49 4.28 -11.83
C VAL A 32 -0.07 4.13 -10.37
N LEU A 33 1.18 3.77 -10.14
CA LEU A 33 1.78 3.74 -8.82
C LEU A 33 2.52 5.06 -8.61
N ILE A 34 2.09 5.81 -7.59
CA ILE A 34 2.53 7.18 -7.32
C ILE A 34 3.21 7.19 -5.97
N ASP A 35 4.38 7.82 -5.90
CA ASP A 35 5.00 8.20 -4.63
C ASP A 35 4.43 9.57 -4.20
N PRO A 36 3.61 9.63 -3.13
CA PRO A 36 3.02 10.87 -2.67
C PRO A 36 4.05 11.85 -2.07
N SER A 37 5.20 11.35 -1.60
CA SER A 37 6.25 12.16 -0.94
C SER A 37 7.04 12.97 -1.96
N HIS A 38 7.32 12.36 -3.12
CA HIS A 38 8.10 12.98 -4.20
C HIS A 38 7.22 13.52 -5.34
N HIS A 39 5.91 13.29 -5.30
CA HIS A 39 4.97 13.62 -6.37
C HIS A 39 5.41 13.03 -7.72
N GLU A 40 5.98 11.83 -7.70
CA GLU A 40 6.50 11.13 -8.86
C GLU A 40 5.77 9.81 -9.12
N VAL A 41 5.73 9.40 -10.39
CA VAL A 41 5.18 8.11 -10.80
C VAL A 41 6.32 7.13 -10.93
N PHE A 42 6.35 6.10 -10.08
CA PHE A 42 7.40 5.08 -10.12
C PHE A 42 7.00 3.82 -10.90
N GLY A 43 5.73 3.65 -11.26
CA GLY A 43 5.30 2.49 -12.02
C GLY A 43 3.93 2.58 -12.67
N TYR A 44 3.72 1.73 -13.68
CA TYR A 44 2.44 1.54 -14.36
C TYR A 44 2.14 0.04 -14.47
N ILE A 45 1.00 -0.39 -13.95
CA ILE A 45 0.46 -1.72 -14.22
C ILE A 45 -0.67 -1.52 -15.23
N THR A 46 -0.43 -1.93 -16.47
CA THR A 46 -1.45 -1.87 -17.52
C THR A 46 -2.01 -3.25 -17.74
N MET A 47 -3.29 -3.44 -17.39
CA MET A 47 -4.01 -4.67 -17.72
C MET A 47 -4.81 -4.44 -18.99
N PRO A 48 -4.45 -5.11 -20.11
CA PRO A 48 -5.26 -5.07 -21.31
C PRO A 48 -6.59 -5.74 -21.02
N PHE A 49 -7.66 -5.05 -21.37
CA PHE A 49 -9.02 -5.47 -21.10
C PHE A 49 -9.72 -5.73 -22.43
N ASN A 50 -10.13 -6.97 -22.65
CA ASN A 50 -10.83 -7.35 -23.87
C ASN A 50 -12.33 -7.05 -23.72
N GLN A 51 -12.72 -5.84 -24.12
CA GLN A 51 -14.11 -5.41 -24.09
C GLN A 51 -15.00 -6.28 -24.97
N ASP A 52 -14.51 -6.74 -26.13
CA ASP A 52 -15.26 -7.62 -27.02
C ASP A 52 -15.57 -8.96 -26.36
N TYR A 53 -14.63 -9.51 -25.60
CA TYR A 53 -14.85 -10.74 -24.83
C TYR A 53 -15.91 -10.54 -23.75
N LEU A 54 -15.88 -9.41 -23.05
CA LEU A 54 -16.87 -9.14 -22.02
C LEU A 54 -18.25 -8.91 -22.59
N ARG A 55 -18.32 -8.08 -23.64
CA ARG A 55 -19.55 -7.73 -24.36
C ARG A 55 -20.20 -8.96 -24.99
N ASN A 56 -19.42 -9.79 -25.67
CA ASN A 56 -19.97 -10.85 -26.52
C ASN A 56 -19.95 -12.24 -25.87
N SER A 57 -19.10 -12.48 -24.85
CA SER A 57 -18.90 -13.84 -24.29
C SER A 57 -19.20 -13.95 -22.79
N TYR A 58 -18.89 -12.95 -21.98
CA TYR A 58 -19.04 -13.04 -20.52
C TYR A 58 -20.37 -12.47 -20.01
N LEU A 59 -20.67 -11.20 -20.31
CA LEU A 59 -21.85 -10.51 -19.80
C LEU A 59 -23.16 -11.18 -20.22
N PRO A 60 -23.35 -11.63 -21.49
CA PRO A 60 -24.54 -12.37 -21.88
C PRO A 60 -24.74 -13.65 -21.05
N LYS A 61 -23.67 -14.40 -20.77
CA LYS A 61 -23.74 -15.63 -19.96
C LYS A 61 -24.12 -15.34 -18.51
N VAL A 62 -23.53 -14.31 -17.91
CA VAL A 62 -23.82 -13.92 -16.52
C VAL A 62 -25.26 -13.41 -16.39
N LEU A 63 -25.72 -12.60 -17.34
CA LEU A 63 -27.10 -12.09 -17.37
C LEU A 63 -28.10 -13.24 -17.50
N ALA A 64 -27.87 -14.17 -18.43
CA ALA A 64 -28.73 -15.34 -18.60
C ALA A 64 -28.68 -16.27 -17.37
N GLN A 65 -27.53 -16.47 -16.74
CA GLN A 65 -27.40 -17.39 -15.60
C GLN A 65 -28.02 -16.82 -14.31
N LYS A 66 -27.88 -15.51 -14.06
CA LYS A 66 -28.33 -14.87 -12.81
C LYS A 66 -29.75 -14.32 -12.88
N PHE A 67 -30.24 -14.03 -14.08
CA PHE A 67 -31.52 -13.35 -14.27
C PHE A 67 -32.39 -14.06 -15.33
N GLY A 68 -31.97 -15.25 -15.81
CA GLY A 68 -32.73 -16.06 -16.75
C GLY A 68 -33.85 -16.84 -16.05
N SER A 69 -35.06 -16.55 -16.53
CA SER A 69 -36.40 -17.20 -16.45
C SER A 69 -36.84 -18.13 -15.31
N ASP A 70 -35.98 -18.79 -14.54
CA ASP A 70 -36.42 -19.73 -13.49
C ASP A 70 -36.35 -19.13 -12.08
N GLU A 71 -35.36 -18.27 -11.81
CA GLU A 71 -35.22 -17.59 -10.50
C GLU A 71 -36.05 -16.32 -10.38
N PHE A 72 -36.33 -15.65 -11.51
CA PHE A 72 -37.03 -14.35 -11.55
C PHE A 72 -38.06 -14.29 -12.69
N PRO A 73 -39.17 -15.06 -12.60
CA PRO A 73 -40.20 -15.07 -13.63
C PRO A 73 -40.78 -13.67 -13.85
N GLY A 74 -40.85 -13.27 -15.13
CA GLY A 74 -41.38 -11.97 -15.54
C GLY A 74 -40.42 -10.79 -15.42
N MET A 75 -39.14 -10.99 -15.09
CA MET A 75 -38.12 -9.94 -15.10
C MET A 75 -37.23 -10.04 -16.34
N ASN A 76 -37.21 -8.98 -17.14
CA ASN A 76 -36.32 -8.83 -18.29
C ASN A 76 -35.26 -7.77 -17.97
N VAL A 77 -33.99 -8.17 -18.06
CA VAL A 77 -32.83 -7.31 -17.81
C VAL A 77 -32.07 -7.16 -19.11
N TRP A 78 -31.87 -5.92 -19.55
CA TRP A 78 -31.03 -5.59 -20.68
C TRP A 78 -29.81 -4.82 -20.22
N LEU A 79 -28.66 -5.14 -20.79
CA LEU A 79 -27.49 -4.28 -20.79
C LEU A 79 -27.48 -3.55 -22.12
N ARG A 80 -27.51 -2.22 -22.08
CA ARG A 80 -27.60 -1.38 -23.27
C ARG A 80 -26.46 -0.37 -23.31
N ASP A 81 -25.95 -0.14 -24.50
CA ASP A 81 -25.16 1.04 -24.83
C ASP A 81 -26.14 2.16 -25.17
N TRP A 82 -26.34 3.11 -24.26
CA TRP A 82 -27.32 4.17 -24.45
C TRP A 82 -26.86 5.22 -25.48
N THR A 83 -25.55 5.30 -25.74
CA THR A 83 -24.98 6.23 -26.73
C THR A 83 -25.18 5.72 -28.16
N ASN A 84 -25.01 4.41 -28.37
CA ASN A 84 -25.18 3.76 -29.68
C ASN A 84 -26.57 3.15 -29.87
N ASN A 85 -27.46 3.26 -28.86
CA ASN A 85 -28.79 2.67 -28.84
C ASN A 85 -28.79 1.16 -29.11
N GLU A 86 -27.78 0.46 -28.59
CA GLU A 86 -27.54 -0.95 -28.90
C GLU A 86 -27.74 -1.83 -27.67
N ILE A 87 -28.47 -2.93 -27.82
CA ILE A 87 -28.60 -3.93 -26.76
C ILE A 87 -27.38 -4.84 -26.79
N ILE A 88 -26.56 -4.78 -25.75
CA ILE A 88 -25.35 -5.59 -25.60
C ILE A 88 -25.71 -7.01 -25.17
N ALA A 89 -26.63 -7.14 -24.23
CA ALA A 89 -27.04 -8.42 -23.68
C ALA A 89 -28.46 -8.34 -23.09
N SER A 90 -29.16 -9.48 -23.07
CA SER A 90 -30.48 -9.63 -22.44
C SER A 90 -30.51 -10.88 -21.57
N SER A 91 -31.23 -10.84 -20.45
CA SER A 91 -31.54 -12.03 -19.65
C SER A 91 -32.57 -12.94 -20.33
N ASN A 92 -33.36 -12.40 -21.26
CA ASN A 92 -34.33 -13.13 -22.07
C ASN A 92 -34.19 -12.73 -23.55
N PRO A 93 -33.60 -13.58 -24.41
CA PRO A 93 -33.41 -13.29 -25.83
C PRO A 93 -34.72 -13.10 -26.60
N ASP A 94 -35.81 -13.72 -26.13
CA ASP A 94 -37.12 -13.70 -26.79
C ASP A 94 -37.99 -12.52 -26.34
N ALA A 95 -37.56 -11.78 -25.30
CA ALA A 95 -38.27 -10.59 -24.83
C ALA A 95 -38.01 -9.38 -25.74
N THR A 96 -39.09 -8.83 -26.28
CA THR A 96 -39.05 -7.57 -27.04
C THR A 96 -38.65 -6.42 -26.11
N TYR A 97 -37.61 -5.69 -26.49
CA TYR A 97 -37.23 -4.47 -25.79
C TYR A 97 -38.21 -3.34 -26.12
N ASP A 98 -38.84 -2.79 -25.09
CA ASP A 98 -39.71 -1.62 -25.18
C ASP A 98 -39.32 -0.63 -24.08
N ARG A 99 -38.87 0.56 -24.48
CA ARG A 99 -38.40 1.60 -23.57
C ARG A 99 -39.51 2.10 -22.65
N GLU A 100 -40.77 2.09 -23.10
CA GLU A 100 -41.91 2.55 -22.29
C GLU A 100 -42.21 1.58 -21.13
N GLN A 101 -41.76 0.33 -21.25
CA GLN A 101 -41.92 -0.70 -20.22
C GLN A 101 -40.74 -0.76 -19.24
N ILE A 102 -39.68 0.02 -19.47
CA ILE A 102 -38.50 0.05 -18.61
C ILE A 102 -38.82 0.80 -17.32
N GLN A 103 -38.71 0.09 -16.20
CA GLN A 103 -39.05 0.62 -14.89
C GLN A 103 -37.81 1.01 -14.09
N PHE A 104 -36.63 0.52 -14.46
CA PHE A 104 -35.38 0.83 -13.78
C PHE A 104 -34.24 0.99 -14.79
N VAL A 105 -33.45 2.04 -14.59
CA VAL A 105 -32.24 2.32 -15.35
C VAL A 105 -31.12 2.63 -14.36
N GLN A 106 -30.05 1.84 -14.38
CA GLN A 106 -28.83 2.13 -13.65
C GLN A 106 -27.72 2.43 -14.65
N ASN A 107 -27.22 3.66 -14.60
CA ASN A 107 -26.03 4.05 -15.36
C ASN A 107 -24.78 3.64 -14.58
N PHE A 108 -23.75 3.22 -15.29
CA PHE A 108 -22.45 2.98 -14.68
C PHE A 108 -21.60 4.25 -14.72
N PRO A 109 -20.78 4.51 -13.69
CA PRO A 109 -19.81 5.60 -13.75
C PRO A 109 -18.57 5.22 -14.57
N ASP A 110 -17.82 6.25 -14.97
CA ASP A 110 -16.47 6.16 -15.53
C ASP A 110 -16.34 5.27 -16.79
N PHE A 111 -15.65 4.13 -16.72
CA PHE A 111 -15.28 3.29 -17.87
C PHE A 111 -16.47 2.67 -18.63
N PHE A 112 -17.64 2.63 -17.99
CA PHE A 112 -18.88 2.12 -18.57
C PHE A 112 -19.95 3.21 -18.61
N ASP A 113 -19.57 4.48 -18.66
CA ASP A 113 -20.50 5.61 -18.72
C ASP A 113 -21.46 5.54 -19.92
N TYR A 114 -21.07 4.89 -21.02
CA TYR A 114 -21.93 4.61 -22.18
C TYR A 114 -22.93 3.46 -21.95
N TRP A 115 -22.76 2.68 -20.89
CA TRP A 115 -23.57 1.50 -20.61
C TRP A 115 -24.55 1.76 -19.48
N ASN A 116 -25.73 1.16 -19.61
CA ASN A 116 -26.72 1.14 -18.57
C ASN A 116 -27.36 -0.26 -18.47
N VAL A 117 -27.77 -0.60 -17.26
CA VAL A 117 -28.66 -1.75 -17.05
C VAL A 117 -30.08 -1.23 -17.00
N GLU A 118 -30.92 -1.81 -17.84
CA GLU A 118 -32.34 -1.50 -17.94
C GLU A 118 -33.16 -2.73 -17.55
N VAL A 119 -34.21 -2.54 -16.77
CA VAL A 119 -35.05 -3.64 -16.29
C VAL A 119 -36.52 -3.34 -16.52
N ALA A 120 -37.23 -4.28 -17.16
CA ALA A 120 -38.69 -4.30 -17.28
C ALA A 120 -39.28 -5.54 -16.61
N PHE A 121 -40.55 -5.43 -16.20
CA PHE A 121 -41.31 -6.53 -15.63
C PHE A 121 -42.59 -6.71 -16.44
N THR A 122 -42.93 -7.94 -16.84
CA THR A 122 -44.15 -8.23 -17.62
C THR A 122 -45.38 -8.39 -16.72
N ASP A 123 -46.52 -7.83 -17.15
CA ASP A 123 -47.76 -7.67 -16.39
C ASP A 123 -48.56 -8.97 -16.08
N GLU A 124 -48.02 -10.17 -16.36
CA GLU A 124 -48.70 -11.45 -16.09
C GLU A 124 -48.75 -11.83 -14.59
N SER A 125 -48.63 -10.84 -13.69
CA SER A 125 -48.46 -11.04 -12.27
C SER A 125 -49.28 -10.06 -11.41
N THR A 126 -50.50 -9.70 -11.80
CA THR A 126 -51.33 -8.79 -10.97
C THR A 126 -51.70 -9.32 -9.57
N ILE A 127 -51.45 -10.61 -9.28
CA ILE A 127 -51.53 -11.19 -7.91
C ILE A 127 -50.14 -11.47 -7.29
N ALA A 128 -49.07 -11.48 -8.09
CA ALA A 128 -47.68 -11.67 -7.64
C ALA A 128 -46.86 -10.36 -7.55
N ALA A 129 -47.31 -9.26 -8.16
CA ALA A 129 -46.61 -7.97 -8.23
C ALA A 129 -46.58 -7.19 -6.90
N SER A 130 -47.51 -7.47 -5.98
CA SER A 130 -47.43 -6.90 -4.62
C SER A 130 -46.31 -7.54 -3.79
N ASN A 131 -46.07 -8.85 -3.94
CA ASN A 131 -44.99 -9.54 -3.23
C ASN A 131 -43.64 -9.41 -3.95
N ALA A 132 -43.63 -9.41 -5.28
CA ALA A 132 -42.40 -9.29 -6.07
C ALA A 132 -41.76 -7.89 -5.97
N SER A 133 -42.56 -6.81 -5.91
CA SER A 133 -42.04 -5.45 -5.71
C SER A 133 -41.46 -5.24 -4.30
N LEU A 134 -42.04 -5.87 -3.27
CA LEU A 134 -41.50 -5.87 -1.90
C LEU A 134 -40.19 -6.65 -1.81
N ILE A 135 -40.13 -7.86 -2.37
CA ILE A 135 -38.90 -8.67 -2.39
C ILE A 135 -37.79 -7.94 -3.18
N LYS A 136 -38.11 -7.32 -4.31
CA LYS A 136 -37.17 -6.51 -5.12
C LYS A 136 -36.59 -5.34 -4.32
N ASN A 137 -37.44 -4.54 -3.67
CA ASN A 137 -36.98 -3.41 -2.86
C ASN A 137 -36.15 -3.88 -1.66
N LEU A 138 -36.51 -5.02 -1.04
CA LEU A 138 -35.75 -5.62 0.06
C LEU A 138 -34.37 -6.10 -0.39
N VAL A 139 -34.24 -6.73 -1.55
CA VAL A 139 -32.94 -7.16 -2.10
C VAL A 139 -32.05 -5.96 -2.42
N VAL A 140 -32.59 -4.93 -3.05
CA VAL A 140 -31.84 -3.70 -3.37
C VAL A 140 -31.39 -2.97 -2.10
N MET A 141 -32.28 -2.81 -1.12
CA MET A 141 -31.93 -2.22 0.18
C MET A 141 -30.90 -3.07 0.93
N GLY A 142 -31.04 -4.40 0.91
CA GLY A 142 -30.07 -5.32 1.51
C GLY A 142 -28.69 -5.21 0.88
N ALA A 143 -28.61 -5.17 -0.45
CA ALA A 143 -27.36 -4.98 -1.18
C ALA A 143 -26.73 -3.60 -0.88
N ALA A 144 -27.52 -2.52 -0.88
CA ALA A 144 -27.06 -1.19 -0.51
C ALA A 144 -26.56 -1.14 0.95
N MET A 145 -27.26 -1.79 1.87
CA MET A 145 -26.87 -1.86 3.28
C MET A 145 -25.58 -2.65 3.48
N LEU A 146 -25.38 -3.76 2.75
CA LEU A 146 -24.13 -4.52 2.76
C LEU A 146 -22.96 -3.70 2.21
N LEU A 147 -23.18 -2.94 1.14
CA LEU A 147 -22.16 -2.04 0.59
C LEU A 147 -21.79 -0.93 1.58
N LEU A 148 -22.78 -0.31 2.23
CA LEU A 148 -22.57 0.71 3.27
C LEU A 148 -21.83 0.13 4.48
N LEU A 149 -22.20 -1.07 4.93
CA LEU A 149 -21.50 -1.76 6.02
C LEU A 149 -20.05 -2.08 5.62
N GLY A 150 -19.82 -2.55 4.40
CA GLY A 150 -18.48 -2.79 3.86
C GLY A 150 -17.63 -1.52 3.84
N ALA A 151 -18.18 -0.42 3.34
CA ALA A 151 -17.52 0.88 3.32
C ALA A 151 -17.22 1.41 4.74
N LEU A 152 -18.14 1.24 5.68
CA LEU A 152 -17.95 1.62 7.07
C LEU A 152 -16.83 0.81 7.73
N VAL A 153 -16.82 -0.51 7.56
CA VAL A 153 -15.76 -1.39 8.07
C VAL A 153 -14.41 -1.04 7.45
N PHE A 154 -14.38 -0.76 6.14
CA PHE A 154 -13.17 -0.33 5.44
C PHE A 154 -12.64 1.00 6.01
N MET A 155 -13.52 1.99 6.18
CA MET A 155 -13.18 3.30 6.76
C MET A 155 -12.63 3.16 8.18
N PHE A 156 -13.29 2.39 9.04
CA PHE A 156 -12.79 2.12 10.40
C PHE A 156 -11.42 1.42 10.39
N ARG A 157 -11.20 0.46 9.48
CA ARG A 157 -9.90 -0.19 9.34
C ARG A 157 -8.82 0.78 8.87
N SER A 158 -9.14 1.65 7.91
CA SER A 158 -8.22 2.67 7.41
C SER A 158 -7.83 3.64 8.53
N ALA A 159 -8.81 4.20 9.23
CA ALA A 159 -8.58 5.12 10.34
C ALA A 159 -7.78 4.48 11.49
N ARG A 160 -8.02 3.20 11.81
CA ARG A 160 -7.21 2.48 12.80
C ARG A 160 -5.77 2.28 12.37
N LYS A 161 -5.52 1.95 11.09
CA LYS A 161 -4.16 1.79 10.56
C LYS A 161 -3.39 3.10 10.63
N GLU A 162 -4.01 4.19 10.21
CA GLU A 162 -3.41 5.53 10.25
C GLU A 162 -3.08 5.96 11.68
N ARG A 163 -4.03 5.77 12.61
CA ARG A 163 -3.78 6.05 14.04
C ARG A 163 -2.65 5.18 14.62
N ALA A 164 -2.62 3.88 14.28
CA ALA A 164 -1.56 2.99 14.76
C ALA A 164 -0.18 3.39 14.20
N LEU A 165 -0.11 3.89 12.96
CA LEU A 165 1.11 4.42 12.37
C LEU A 165 1.57 5.69 13.10
N ALA A 166 0.65 6.64 13.32
CA ALA A 166 0.93 7.87 14.06
C ALA A 166 1.40 7.58 15.50
N GLU A 167 0.76 6.63 16.19
CA GLU A 167 1.17 6.20 17.53
C GLU A 167 2.58 5.57 17.53
N ARG A 168 2.91 4.75 16.52
CA ARG A 168 4.27 4.19 16.38
C ARG A 168 5.32 5.27 16.13
N GLN A 169 5.05 6.24 15.26
CA GLN A 169 5.96 7.36 15.00
C GLN A 169 6.17 8.21 16.26
N ALA A 170 5.10 8.52 16.99
CA ALA A 170 5.18 9.27 18.23
C ALA A 170 6.01 8.53 19.29
N ASN A 171 5.76 7.22 19.47
CA ASN A 171 6.53 6.39 20.40
C ASN A 171 8.00 6.29 20.01
N PHE A 172 8.29 6.13 18.71
CA PHE A 172 9.67 6.14 18.20
C PHE A 172 10.38 7.45 18.53
N LEU A 173 9.77 8.60 18.22
CA LEU A 173 10.36 9.91 18.52
C LEU A 173 10.56 10.13 20.01
N ALA A 174 9.60 9.70 20.84
CA ALA A 174 9.72 9.78 22.29
C ALA A 174 10.91 8.94 22.81
N ASN A 175 11.05 7.70 22.33
CA ASN A 175 12.16 6.82 22.69
C ASN A 175 13.50 7.41 22.27
N VAL A 176 13.62 7.88 21.03
CA VAL A 176 14.83 8.53 20.51
C VAL A 176 15.20 9.73 21.38
N THR A 177 14.24 10.59 21.67
CA THR A 177 14.47 11.77 22.53
C THR A 177 14.98 11.36 23.91
N HIS A 178 14.41 10.31 24.49
CA HIS A 178 14.84 9.81 25.80
C HIS A 178 16.26 9.24 25.75
N GLU A 179 16.58 8.44 24.73
CA GLU A 179 17.91 7.85 24.56
C GLU A 179 19.01 8.88 24.28
N LEU A 180 18.68 10.00 23.63
CA LEU A 180 19.61 11.11 23.40
C LEU A 180 19.80 12.00 24.65
N LYS A 181 18.76 12.15 25.48
CA LYS A 181 18.81 13.03 26.67
C LYS A 181 19.77 12.50 27.73
N THR A 182 19.81 11.20 27.98
CA THR A 182 20.69 10.59 28.99
C THR A 182 22.18 10.88 28.76
N PRO A 183 22.79 10.53 27.61
CA PRO A 183 24.21 10.81 27.36
C PRO A 183 24.51 12.31 27.37
N LEU A 184 23.58 13.14 26.88
CA LEU A 184 23.71 14.59 26.91
C LEU A 184 23.78 15.14 28.36
N SER A 185 22.91 14.68 29.24
CA SER A 185 22.93 15.06 30.67
C SER A 185 24.23 14.62 31.36
N VAL A 186 24.76 13.44 31.03
CA VAL A 186 26.03 12.95 31.58
C VAL A 186 27.19 13.84 31.13
N MET A 187 27.26 14.18 29.83
CA MET A 187 28.28 15.10 29.31
C MET A 187 28.17 16.49 29.95
N GLN A 188 26.95 17.01 30.11
CA GLN A 188 26.72 18.31 30.73
C GLN A 188 27.18 18.30 32.20
N ALA A 189 26.81 17.30 32.99
CA ALA A 189 27.24 17.20 34.39
C ALA A 189 28.76 17.04 34.52
N ALA A 190 29.40 16.29 33.62
CA ALA A 190 30.86 16.17 33.57
C ALA A 190 31.52 17.52 33.20
N GLY A 191 30.97 18.21 32.20
CA GLY A 191 31.43 19.53 31.75
C GLY A 191 31.28 20.61 32.82
N GLU A 192 30.16 20.65 33.54
CA GLU A 192 29.91 21.57 34.65
C GLU A 192 30.93 21.38 35.77
N ASN A 193 31.24 20.13 36.15
CA ASN A 193 32.26 19.86 37.17
C ASN A 193 33.67 20.29 36.75
N LEU A 194 34.00 20.18 35.46
CA LEU A 194 35.25 20.68 34.92
C LEU A 194 35.28 22.23 34.89
N ALA A 195 34.19 22.85 34.44
CA ALA A 195 34.07 24.31 34.32
C ALA A 195 34.08 25.01 35.68
N ASP A 196 33.46 24.43 36.71
CA ASP A 196 33.44 24.94 38.08
C ASP A 196 34.78 24.75 38.82
N GLY A 197 35.79 24.14 38.18
CA GLY A 197 37.09 23.87 38.81
C GLY A 197 37.03 22.87 39.98
N ARG A 198 35.96 22.07 40.06
CA ARG A 198 35.76 21.05 41.11
C ARG A 198 36.70 19.85 40.93
N VAL A 199 37.26 19.68 39.74
CA VAL A 199 38.21 18.62 39.40
C VAL A 199 39.60 19.22 39.24
N GLN A 200 40.50 18.96 40.19
CA GLN A 200 41.82 19.58 40.24
C GLN A 200 42.96 18.58 40.01
N ASP A 201 42.73 17.28 40.22
CA ASP A 201 43.76 16.28 39.96
C ASP A 201 43.75 15.84 38.48
N GLN A 202 44.94 15.64 37.94
CA GLN A 202 45.14 15.34 36.52
C GLN A 202 44.51 14.01 36.11
N GLN A 203 44.39 13.05 37.03
CA GLN A 203 43.83 11.73 36.75
C GLN A 203 42.31 11.79 36.57
N ARG A 204 41.60 12.50 37.45
CA ARG A 204 40.16 12.76 37.28
C ARG A 204 39.89 13.66 36.09
N LEU A 205 40.72 14.67 35.83
CA LEU A 205 40.56 15.54 34.66
C LEU A 205 40.58 14.73 33.35
N LYS A 206 41.52 13.78 33.24
CA LYS A 206 41.57 12.82 32.12
C LYS A 206 40.35 11.88 32.09
N SER A 207 39.89 11.39 33.24
CA SER A 207 38.72 10.52 33.35
C SER A 207 37.42 11.21 32.87
N TYR A 208 37.16 12.44 33.32
CA TYR A 208 35.99 13.22 32.89
C TYR A 208 36.04 13.51 31.39
N GLY A 209 37.20 13.90 30.85
CA GLY A 209 37.38 14.07 29.40
C GLY A 209 37.10 12.79 28.62
N SER A 210 37.54 11.64 29.13
CA SER A 210 37.26 10.32 28.54
C SER A 210 35.77 9.96 28.58
N HIS A 211 35.06 10.29 29.67
CA HIS A 211 33.61 10.06 29.78
C HIS A 211 32.84 10.92 28.76
N ILE A 212 33.16 12.22 28.67
CA ILE A 212 32.54 13.12 27.70
C ILE A 212 32.76 12.60 26.27
N PHE A 213 33.99 12.22 25.94
CA PHE A 213 34.31 11.68 24.62
C PHE A 213 33.53 10.40 24.31
N SER A 214 33.41 9.49 25.28
CA SER A 214 32.69 8.22 25.11
C SER A 214 31.20 8.44 24.86
N GLU A 215 30.56 9.35 25.61
CA GLU A 215 29.15 9.70 25.40
C GLU A 215 28.92 10.44 24.07
N ALA A 216 29.86 11.28 23.64
CA ALA A 216 29.79 11.93 22.32
C ALA A 216 29.88 10.92 21.17
N VAL A 217 30.77 9.91 21.29
CA VAL A 217 30.85 8.79 20.34
C VAL A 217 29.53 8.00 20.33
N ARG A 218 28.95 7.73 21.50
CA ARG A 218 27.68 7.01 21.62
C ARG A 218 26.52 7.77 20.96
N LEU A 219 26.43 9.09 21.17
CA LEU A 219 25.46 9.96 20.52
C LEU A 219 25.60 9.97 19.00
N ARG A 220 26.83 10.10 18.48
CA ARG A 220 27.09 10.05 17.04
C ARG A 220 26.58 8.74 16.44
N ASN A 221 26.95 7.60 17.03
CA ASN A 221 26.50 6.29 16.55
C ASN A 221 24.96 6.13 16.60
N MET A 222 24.29 6.80 17.55
CA MET A 222 22.82 6.82 17.60
C MET A 222 22.24 7.65 16.45
N ILE A 223 22.81 8.82 16.17
CA ILE A 223 22.42 9.68 15.05
C ILE A 223 22.62 8.94 13.72
N ASP A 224 23.75 8.26 13.54
CA ASP A 224 24.03 7.48 12.33
C ASP A 224 22.97 6.40 12.10
N LYS A 225 22.60 5.65 13.15
CA LYS A 225 21.50 4.66 13.07
C LYS A 225 20.16 5.27 12.70
N LEU A 226 19.85 6.47 13.19
CA LEU A 226 18.61 7.17 12.83
C LEU A 226 18.62 7.61 11.36
N LEU A 227 19.77 8.06 10.85
CA LEU A 227 19.94 8.39 9.45
C LEU A 227 19.80 7.16 8.55
N ASP A 228 20.35 6.02 8.97
CA ASP A 228 20.22 4.77 8.21
C ASP A 228 18.77 4.29 8.13
N VAL A 229 18.02 4.38 9.24
CA VAL A 229 16.58 4.11 9.25
C VAL A 229 15.82 5.06 8.32
N ALA A 230 16.14 6.35 8.35
CA ALA A 230 15.50 7.34 7.47
C ALA A 230 15.76 7.08 5.98
N LYS A 231 17.00 6.69 5.62
CA LYS A 231 17.35 6.30 4.23
C LYS A 231 16.61 5.03 3.80
N ALA A 232 16.51 4.05 4.69
CA ALA A 232 15.78 2.82 4.42
C ALA A 232 14.28 3.08 4.18
N ASP A 233 13.65 3.94 5.00
CA ASP A 233 12.25 4.32 4.86
C ASP A 233 11.98 5.15 3.58
N ALA A 234 12.94 5.96 3.13
CA ALA A 234 12.85 6.73 1.89
C ALA A 234 13.04 5.87 0.63
N GLY A 235 13.43 4.59 0.76
CA GLY A 235 13.80 3.75 -0.37
C GLY A 235 15.16 4.10 -0.99
N ASP A 236 15.92 5.00 -0.35
CA ASP A 236 17.23 5.50 -0.81
C ASP A 236 18.40 4.59 -0.38
N SER A 237 18.13 3.49 0.31
CA SER A 237 19.15 2.45 0.54
C SER A 237 19.45 1.73 -0.78
N LEU A 238 20.42 2.27 -1.53
CA LEU A 238 21.05 1.61 -2.66
C LEU A 238 21.86 0.41 -2.16
N VAL A 239 21.19 -0.72 -2.01
CA VAL A 239 21.87 -2.00 -1.73
C VAL A 239 22.57 -2.44 -3.02
N ASN A 240 23.88 -2.65 -2.97
CA ASN A 240 24.69 -3.11 -4.10
C ASN A 240 25.22 -4.53 -3.84
N PRO A 241 24.37 -5.57 -3.98
CA PRO A 241 24.78 -6.93 -3.71
C PRO A 241 25.83 -7.40 -4.73
N GLN A 242 26.95 -7.91 -4.22
CA GLN A 242 28.05 -8.45 -5.02
C GLN A 242 28.35 -9.89 -4.60
N PRO A 243 28.71 -10.78 -5.55
CA PRO A 243 29.17 -12.13 -5.21
C PRO A 243 30.36 -12.04 -4.24
N THR A 244 30.17 -12.54 -3.02
CA THR A 244 31.14 -12.42 -1.94
C THR A 244 31.42 -13.78 -1.32
N ASP A 245 32.69 -14.03 -1.03
CA ASP A 245 33.13 -15.15 -0.21
C ASP A 245 32.87 -14.85 1.28
N ILE A 246 31.97 -15.62 1.90
CA ILE A 246 31.61 -15.45 3.30
C ILE A 246 32.78 -15.79 4.23
N GLY A 247 33.64 -16.74 3.85
CA GLY A 247 34.83 -17.10 4.61
C GLY A 247 35.79 -15.91 4.75
N GLU A 248 36.05 -15.20 3.64
CA GLU A 248 36.89 -13.99 3.65
C GLU A 248 36.31 -12.87 4.51
N VAL A 249 34.98 -12.66 4.45
CA VAL A 249 34.29 -11.64 5.25
C VAL A 249 34.43 -11.96 6.75
N VAL A 250 34.19 -13.21 7.14
CA VAL A 250 34.31 -13.66 8.53
C VAL A 250 35.75 -13.50 9.00
N GLN A 251 36.73 -13.93 8.21
CA GLN A 251 38.15 -13.79 8.56
C GLN A 251 38.56 -12.33 8.73
N SER A 252 38.17 -11.45 7.78
CA SER A 252 38.48 -10.02 7.86
C SER A 252 37.88 -9.34 9.10
N TYR A 253 36.69 -9.78 9.52
CA TYR A 253 36.05 -9.29 10.74
C TYR A 253 36.82 -9.73 11.99
N LEU A 254 37.20 -10.99 12.06
CA LEU A 254 37.96 -11.55 13.18
C LEU A 254 39.31 -10.85 13.34
N ASP A 255 40.04 -10.66 12.24
CA ASP A 255 41.34 -9.99 12.23
C ASP A 255 41.23 -8.53 12.70
N LYS A 256 40.18 -7.80 12.27
CA LYS A 256 39.93 -6.41 12.71
C LYS A 256 39.65 -6.30 14.21
N HIS A 257 39.12 -7.36 14.82
CA HIS A 257 38.67 -7.34 16.21
C HIS A 257 39.52 -8.20 17.14
N GLU A 258 40.65 -8.72 16.68
CA GLU A 258 41.54 -9.59 17.45
C GLU A 258 41.90 -9.02 18.85
N LYS A 259 42.27 -7.73 18.91
CA LYS A 259 42.59 -7.05 20.18
C LYS A 259 41.43 -7.04 21.16
N PHE A 260 40.20 -6.87 20.68
CA PHE A 260 39.02 -6.85 21.54
C PHE A 260 38.80 -8.22 22.18
N PHE A 261 39.00 -9.31 21.42
CA PHE A 261 38.87 -10.68 21.94
C PHE A 261 39.99 -11.03 22.93
N GLN A 262 41.21 -10.56 22.67
CA GLN A 262 42.35 -10.71 23.59
C GLN A 262 42.12 -9.96 24.91
N GLU A 263 41.68 -8.70 24.86
CA GLU A 263 41.39 -7.89 26.07
C GLU A 263 40.25 -8.47 26.92
N LYS A 264 39.35 -9.24 26.30
CA LYS A 264 38.22 -9.89 26.96
C LYS A 264 38.51 -11.33 27.40
N GLU A 265 39.72 -11.85 27.13
CA GLU A 265 40.12 -13.24 27.39
C GLU A 265 39.16 -14.28 26.80
N VAL A 266 38.60 -14.00 25.62
CA VAL A 266 37.65 -14.90 24.93
C VAL A 266 38.40 -15.82 23.98
N THR A 267 38.17 -17.13 24.09
CA THR A 267 38.66 -18.11 23.11
C THR A 267 37.62 -18.31 22.02
N LEU A 268 38.03 -18.15 20.76
CA LEU A 268 37.18 -18.36 19.59
C LEU A 268 37.48 -19.72 18.96
N ASP A 269 36.46 -20.56 18.80
CA ASP A 269 36.51 -21.78 18.00
C ASP A 269 35.70 -21.54 16.72
N ILE A 270 36.37 -21.60 15.57
CA ILE A 270 35.82 -21.21 14.28
C ILE A 270 35.96 -22.38 13.32
N SER A 271 34.85 -22.80 12.73
CA SER A 271 34.80 -23.83 11.70
C SER A 271 34.09 -23.25 10.47
N ILE A 272 34.85 -23.09 9.38
CA ILE A 272 34.37 -22.58 8.09
C ILE A 272 34.62 -23.69 7.07
N ASP A 273 33.57 -24.08 6.35
CA ASP A 273 33.69 -25.07 5.26
C ASP A 273 34.42 -24.45 4.07
N GLU A 274 35.44 -25.14 3.55
CA GLU A 274 36.24 -24.68 2.40
C GLU A 274 35.43 -24.57 1.10
N ASN A 275 34.26 -25.22 1.02
CA ASN A 275 33.41 -25.24 -0.17
C ASN A 275 32.15 -24.37 -0.04
N LEU A 276 32.24 -23.23 0.63
CA LEU A 276 31.12 -22.29 0.69
C LEU A 276 30.87 -21.63 -0.68
N PRO A 277 29.64 -21.65 -1.21
CA PRO A 277 29.31 -20.94 -2.43
C PRO A 277 29.34 -19.43 -2.17
N ALA A 278 29.80 -18.65 -3.16
CA ALA A 278 29.71 -17.20 -3.11
C ALA A 278 28.24 -16.76 -3.01
N VAL A 279 27.96 -15.85 -2.08
CA VAL A 279 26.61 -15.31 -1.85
C VAL A 279 26.58 -13.84 -2.24
N ASN A 280 25.51 -13.43 -2.91
CA ASN A 280 25.27 -12.02 -3.22
C ASN A 280 24.89 -11.28 -1.94
N ILE A 281 25.83 -10.51 -1.39
CA ILE A 281 25.62 -9.65 -0.23
C ILE A 281 26.14 -8.24 -0.54
N ASP A 282 25.59 -7.24 0.12
CA ASP A 282 26.19 -5.91 0.15
C ASP A 282 27.23 -5.87 1.28
N GLN A 283 28.44 -5.39 0.98
CA GLN A 283 29.55 -5.30 1.93
C GLN A 283 29.64 -3.92 2.61
N ASN A 284 28.85 -2.93 2.16
CA ASN A 284 28.83 -1.58 2.73
C ASN A 284 28.00 -1.46 4.01
#